data_AF-A0A9X2FNS7-F1
#
_entry.id   AF-A0A9X2FNS7-F1
#
_cell.length_a   1.000
_cell.length_b   1.000
_cell.length_c   1.000
_cell.angle_alpha   90.00
_cell.angle_beta   90.00
_cell.angle_gamma   90.00
#
_symmetry.space_group_name_H-M   'P 1'
#
loop_
_entity.id
_entity.type
_entity.pdbx_description
1 polymer ?
#
loop_
_entity_poly.entity_id
_entity_poly.type
_entity_poly.pdbx_seq_one_letter_code
_entity_poly.pdbx_strand_id
1 'polypeptide(L)' 'MQSVLKAIYPPACMGCGDMTEADHALCGACWRETPFLGGALCDLCARPLPGEAEPGLRCDA' A
#
# COMPACT_ATOMS: atom_id res chain seq x y z
N MET A 1 -10.57 22.75 -11.94
CA MET A 1 -11.23 21.48 -12.32
C MET A 1 -11.00 20.32 -11.34
N GLN A 2 -10.10 20.42 -10.33
CA GLN A 2 -9.81 19.29 -9.43
C GLN A 2 -10.86 19.09 -8.31
N SER A 3 -11.52 20.16 -7.84
CA SER A 3 -12.43 20.11 -6.68
C SER A 3 -13.76 19.38 -6.91
N VAL A 4 -14.35 19.42 -8.11
CA VAL A 4 -15.65 18.74 -8.38
C VAL A 4 -15.49 17.23 -8.34
N LEU A 5 -14.36 16.71 -8.84
CA LEU A 5 -14.09 15.27 -8.81
C LEU A 5 -13.96 14.77 -7.37
N LYS A 6 -13.33 15.53 -6.47
CA LYS A 6 -13.23 15.19 -5.05
C LYS A 6 -14.57 15.23 -4.29
N ALA A 7 -15.56 15.97 -4.81
CA ALA A 7 -16.89 15.97 -4.23
C ALA A 7 -17.69 14.70 -4.59
N ILE A 8 -17.46 14.15 -5.79
CA ILE A 8 -18.11 12.91 -6.27
C ILE A 8 -17.35 11.67 -5.76
N TYR A 9 -16.02 11.76 -5.72
CA TYR A 9 -15.10 10.73 -5.27
C TYR A 9 -14.26 11.28 -4.11
N PRO A 10 -14.82 11.33 -2.90
CA PRO A 10 -14.07 11.78 -1.74
C PRO A 10 -12.94 10.79 -1.40
N PRO A 11 -11.89 11.25 -0.72
CA PRO A 11 -10.85 10.36 -0.25
C PRO A 11 -11.43 9.27 0.66
N ALA A 12 -11.01 8.04 0.40
CA ALA A 12 -11.46 6.87 1.12
C ALA A 12 -10.27 5.93 1.40
N CYS A 13 -10.42 5.16 2.47
CA CYS A 13 -9.46 4.16 2.92
C CYS A 13 -9.24 3.12 1.82
N MET A 14 -7.98 2.90 1.42
CA MET A 14 -7.63 1.92 0.39
C MET A 14 -7.94 0.46 0.79
N GLY A 15 -8.11 0.19 2.09
CA GLY A 15 -8.42 -1.14 2.61
C GLY A 15 -9.93 -1.42 2.73
N CYS A 16 -10.68 -0.52 3.40
CA CYS A 16 -12.09 -0.75 3.72
C CYS A 16 -13.08 0.23 3.06
N GLY A 17 -12.61 1.33 2.47
CA GLY A 17 -13.48 2.34 1.85
C GLY A 17 -14.06 3.40 2.80
N ASP A 18 -13.76 3.37 4.10
CA ASP A 18 -14.16 4.44 5.04
C ASP A 18 -13.59 5.80 4.63
N MET A 19 -14.32 6.88 4.89
CA MET A 19 -13.86 8.24 4.54
C MET A 19 -12.55 8.59 5.25
N THR A 20 -11.62 9.20 4.52
CA THR A 20 -10.33 9.68 5.02
C THR A 20 -10.14 11.16 4.70
N GLU A 21 -9.20 11.81 5.39
CA GLU A 21 -8.87 13.22 5.14
C GLU A 21 -7.97 13.40 3.90
N ALA A 22 -7.26 12.34 3.50
CA ALA A 22 -6.28 12.38 2.42
C ALA A 22 -6.48 11.22 1.43
N ASP A 23 -6.11 11.49 0.18
CA ASP A 23 -6.02 10.51 -0.89
C ASP A 23 -4.93 9.47 -0.56
N HIS A 24 -5.11 8.21 -0.98
CA HIS A 24 -4.17 7.10 -0.74
C HIS A 24 -3.90 6.79 0.74
N ALA A 25 -4.85 7.08 1.62
CA ALA A 25 -4.72 6.82 3.05
C ALA A 25 -5.31 5.45 3.46
N LEU A 26 -4.91 4.99 4.65
CA LEU A 26 -5.59 3.94 5.40
C LEU A 26 -6.22 4.57 6.66
N CYS A 27 -7.43 4.15 7.02
CA CYS A 27 -8.00 4.53 8.31
C CYS A 27 -7.19 3.89 9.46
N GLY A 28 -7.32 4.40 10.68
CA GLY A 28 -6.52 3.90 11.82
C GLY A 28 -6.70 2.41 12.11
N ALA A 29 -7.88 1.86 11.85
CA ALA A 29 -8.13 0.42 11.96
C ALA A 29 -7.35 -0.37 10.91
N CYS A 30 -7.52 -0.04 9.63
CA CYS A 30 -6.78 -0.71 8.56
C CYS A 30 -5.27 -0.53 8.71
N TRP A 31 -4.79 0.66 9.07
CA TRP A 31 -3.36 0.91 9.28
C TRP A 31 -2.75 -0.02 10.33
N ARG A 32 -3.45 -0.23 11.45
CA ARG A 32 -3.00 -1.12 12.53
C ARG A 32 -2.92 -2.58 12.08
N GLU A 33 -3.88 -3.04 11.27
CA GLU A 33 -3.94 -4.43 10.81
C GLU A 33 -3.07 -4.70 9.57
N THR A 34 -2.60 -3.66 8.87
CA THR A 34 -1.89 -3.83 7.60
C THR A 34 -0.46 -4.33 7.86
N PRO A 35 -0.09 -5.53 7.37
CA PRO A 35 1.28 -5.98 7.43
C PRO A 35 2.11 -5.21 6.39
N PHE A 36 3.06 -4.41 6.84
CA PHE A 36 4.00 -3.76 5.95
C PHE A 36 5.00 -4.78 5.41
N LEU A 37 5.26 -4.69 4.11
CA LEU A 37 6.29 -5.50 3.46
C LEU A 37 7.67 -5.18 4.04
N GLY A 38 8.46 -6.21 4.31
CA GLY A 38 9.81 -6.08 4.84
C GLY A 38 10.63 -7.35 4.62
N GLY A 39 11.95 -7.25 4.87
CA GLY A 39 12.91 -8.32 4.60
C GLY A 39 13.33 -8.39 3.12
N ALA A 40 13.99 -9.48 2.74
CA ALA A 40 14.39 -9.74 1.35
C ALA A 40 13.15 -10.07 0.50
N LEU A 41 12.85 -9.23 -0.47
CA LEU A 41 11.69 -9.37 -1.36
C LEU A 41 12.13 -9.24 -2.82
N CYS A 42 11.44 -9.91 -3.74
CA CYS A 42 11.63 -9.69 -5.17
C CYS A 42 11.14 -8.30 -5.59
N ASP A 43 11.99 -7.54 -6.29
CA ASP A 43 11.68 -6.17 -6.73
C ASP A 43 10.54 -6.08 -7.77
N LEU A 44 10.11 -7.21 -8.34
CA LEU A 44 9.03 -7.25 -9.33
C LEU A 44 7.66 -7.51 -8.71
N CYS A 45 7.58 -8.49 -7.82
CA CYS A 45 6.33 -9.08 -7.36
C CYS A 45 6.23 -9.16 -5.84
N ALA A 46 7.24 -8.68 -5.12
CA ALA A 46 7.34 -8.71 -3.67
C ALA A 46 7.26 -10.12 -3.05
N ARG A 47 7.57 -11.19 -3.81
CA ARG A 47 7.69 -12.54 -3.24
C ARG A 47 8.80 -12.57 -2.18
N PRO A 48 8.56 -13.12 -0.98
CA PRO A 48 9.60 -13.29 0.02
C PRO A 48 10.75 -14.16 -0.46
N LEU A 49 11.98 -13.74 -0.15
CA LEU A 49 13.22 -14.43 -0.46
C LEU A 49 14.00 -14.72 0.83
N PRO A 50 14.88 -15.75 0.82
CA PRO A 50 15.81 -15.94 1.93
C PRO A 50 16.89 -14.85 1.93
N GLY A 51 17.34 -14.45 3.12
CA GLY A 51 18.44 -13.49 3.31
C GLY A 51 17.99 -12.10 3.74
N GLU A 52 18.90 -11.14 3.58
CA GLU A 52 18.71 -9.73 3.95
C GLU A 52 18.21 -8.89 2.77
N ALA A 53 17.63 -7.73 3.06
CA ALA A 53 17.12 -6.83 2.03
C ALA A 53 18.28 -6.19 1.26
N GLU A 54 18.35 -6.47 -0.04
CA GLU A 54 19.38 -5.95 -0.95
C GLU A 54 18.74 -5.39 -2.23
N PRO A 55 19.33 -4.39 -2.89
CA PRO A 55 18.82 -3.89 -4.16
C PRO A 55 18.93 -4.94 -5.29
N GLY A 56 17.93 -5.02 -6.15
CA GLY A 56 17.99 -5.83 -7.38
C GLY A 56 17.61 -7.29 -7.18
N LEU A 57 17.01 -7.66 -6.04
CA LEU A 57 16.58 -9.02 -5.76
C LEU A 57 15.49 -9.49 -6.75
N ARG A 58 15.66 -10.69 -7.29
CA ARG A 58 14.72 -11.34 -8.22
C ARG A 58 14.47 -12.78 -7.82
N CYS A 59 13.20 -13.20 -7.89
CA CYS A 59 12.82 -14.60 -7.78
C CYS A 59 12.86 -15.28 -9.14
N ASP A 60 13.03 -16.62 -9.16
CA ASP A 60 13.07 -17.45 -10.38
C ASP A 60 11.69 -17.71 -11.02
N ALA A 61 10.67 -16.96 -10.63
CA ALA A 61 9.26 -17.20 -10.95
C ALA A 61 8.90 -16.83 -12.40
#